data_AF-A0A2Z5X1N3-F1
#
_entry.id   AF-A0A2Z5X1N3-F1
#
_cell.length_a   1.000
_cell.length_b   1.000
_cell.length_c   1.000
_cell.angle_alpha   90.00
_cell.angle_beta   90.00
_cell.angle_gamma   90.00
#
_symmetry.space_group_name_H-M   'P 1'
#
loop_
_entity.id
_entity.type
_entity.pdbx_description
1 polymer ?
#
loop_
_entity_poly.entity_id
_entity_poly.type
_entity_poly.pdbx_seq_one_letter_code
_entity_poly.pdbx_strand_id
1 'polypeptide(L)'
;MEIIVSLLVGIILGSSITYYIAQKSQHVKTIREYESRIQTLEKRHQQDIKDARNRSIDGSRAVIKGKIAEQLAPVLPNFKYLPSDARFIGDPIDYIIFNGYTQLKDNSGSESDLEIIILDVKTGNASLSQLQQAIAKAINAGKVRFEVIRPDAYDQNQLNDQNQQLQPSFPPQKYITDIRKKHPRAYEAWTKEEDEKLIRLYREGLKPNQLAIEFQRQIGGIRSRLKKLGLL
;
A
#
# COMPACT_ATOMS: atom_id res chain seq x y z
N MET A 1 -76.82 11.67 28.36
CA MET A 1 -75.82 10.59 28.42
C MET A 1 -75.24 10.32 27.02
N GLU A 2 -76.08 10.16 26.00
CA GLU A 2 -75.72 9.95 24.58
C GLU A 2 -74.65 10.91 24.02
N ILE A 3 -74.82 12.24 24.21
CA ILE A 3 -73.89 13.26 23.70
C ILE A 3 -72.48 13.14 24.29
N ILE A 4 -72.39 12.73 25.56
CA ILE A 4 -71.11 12.57 26.25
C ILE A 4 -70.38 11.33 25.71
N VAL A 5 -71.14 10.26 25.41
CA VAL A 5 -70.59 9.02 24.84
C VAL A 5 -70.06 9.25 23.43
N SER A 6 -70.78 9.95 22.56
CA SER A 6 -70.33 10.24 21.20
C SER A 6 -69.08 11.15 21.17
N LEU A 7 -68.99 12.10 22.10
CA LEU A 7 -67.83 12.99 22.23
C LEU A 7 -66.57 12.23 22.69
N LEU A 8 -66.71 11.29 23.63
CA LEU A 8 -65.60 10.43 24.04
C LEU A 8 -65.08 9.54 22.91
N VAL A 9 -65.99 8.96 22.11
CA VAL A 9 -65.63 8.13 20.94
C VAL A 9 -64.87 8.96 19.91
N GLY A 10 -65.31 10.20 19.64
CA GLY A 10 -64.63 11.11 18.73
C GLY A 10 -63.21 11.46 19.18
N ILE A 11 -63.01 11.71 20.48
CA ILE A 11 -61.67 11.97 21.05
C ILE A 11 -60.78 10.74 20.90
N ILE A 12 -61.26 9.55 21.22
CA ILE A 12 -60.48 8.31 21.13
C ILE A 12 -60.05 8.02 19.69
N LEU A 13 -60.97 8.17 18.73
CA LEU A 13 -60.69 8.00 17.31
C LEU A 13 -59.71 9.05 16.79
N GLY A 14 -59.92 10.32 17.15
CA GLY A 14 -59.04 11.42 16.79
C GLY A 14 -57.62 11.21 17.33
N SER A 15 -57.49 10.92 18.62
CA SER A 15 -56.19 10.62 19.25
C SER A 15 -55.50 9.42 18.62
N SER A 16 -56.23 8.36 18.27
CA SER A 16 -55.67 7.18 17.59
C SER A 16 -55.15 7.51 16.18
N ILE A 17 -55.91 8.29 15.41
CA ILE A 17 -55.52 8.73 14.06
C ILE A 17 -54.30 9.65 14.13
N THR A 18 -54.30 10.64 15.03
CA THR A 18 -53.17 11.55 15.22
C THR A 18 -51.91 10.79 15.65
N TYR A 19 -52.03 9.82 16.57
CA TYR A 19 -50.92 8.96 16.99
C TYR A 19 -50.34 8.17 15.82
N TYR A 20 -51.19 7.57 14.98
CA TYR A 20 -50.76 6.81 13.81
C TYR A 20 -50.00 7.67 12.78
N ILE A 21 -50.49 8.88 12.51
CA ILE A 21 -49.83 9.82 11.59
C ILE A 21 -48.48 10.29 12.16
N ALA A 22 -48.43 10.62 13.47
CA ALA A 22 -47.21 11.04 14.14
C ALA A 22 -46.14 9.93 14.17
N GLN A 23 -46.54 8.69 14.41
CA GLN A 23 -45.65 7.53 14.42
C GLN A 23 -45.03 7.28 13.04
N LYS A 24 -45.82 7.41 11.96
CA LYS A 24 -45.31 7.27 10.59
C LYS A 24 -44.30 8.36 10.21
N SER A 25 -44.46 9.58 10.73
CA SER A 25 -43.55 10.71 10.48
C SER A 25 -42.13 10.46 11.02
N GLN A 26 -42.01 9.75 12.15
CA GLN A 26 -40.71 9.43 12.75
C GLN A 26 -39.92 8.43 11.89
N HIS A 27 -40.58 7.40 11.36
CA HIS A 27 -39.93 6.42 10.48
C HIS A 27 -39.34 7.06 9.21
N VAL A 28 -40.01 8.07 8.65
CA VAL A 28 -39.51 8.79 7.48
C VAL A 28 -38.21 9.54 7.78
N LYS A 29 -38.06 10.12 8.97
CA LYS A 29 -36.81 10.79 9.38
C LYS A 29 -35.67 9.78 9.55
N THR A 30 -35.96 8.66 10.20
CA THR A 30 -34.99 7.57 10.39
C THR A 30 -34.51 7.03 9.05
N ILE A 31 -35.41 6.79 8.09
CA ILE A 31 -35.06 6.31 6.74
C ILE A 31 -34.15 7.31 6.02
N ARG A 32 -34.49 8.62 6.04
CA ARG A 32 -33.65 9.66 5.43
C ARG A 32 -32.25 9.74 6.04
N GLU A 33 -32.13 9.55 7.35
CA GLU A 33 -30.84 9.54 8.02
C GLU A 33 -30.00 8.32 7.59
N TYR A 34 -30.64 7.14 7.47
CA TYR A 34 -29.98 5.95 6.95
C TYR A 34 -29.55 6.13 5.48
N GLU A 35 -30.40 6.71 4.63
CA GLU A 35 -30.05 7.02 3.23
C GLU A 35 -28.84 7.95 3.15
N SER A 36 -28.83 9.03 3.95
CA SER A 36 -27.71 9.97 3.98
C SER A 36 -26.41 9.33 4.49
N ARG A 37 -26.50 8.47 5.51
CA ARG A 37 -25.35 7.70 6.02
C ARG A 37 -24.82 6.74 4.97
N ILE A 38 -25.68 5.99 4.27
CA ILE A 38 -25.29 5.06 3.21
C ILE A 38 -24.56 5.81 2.09
N GLN A 39 -25.12 6.91 1.60
CA GLN A 39 -24.49 7.75 0.57
C GLN A 39 -23.11 8.26 1.00
N THR A 40 -22.99 8.69 2.25
CA THR A 40 -21.71 9.18 2.80
C THR A 40 -20.69 8.05 2.90
N LEU A 41 -21.13 6.86 3.33
CA LEU A 41 -20.29 5.67 3.45
C LEU A 41 -19.79 5.20 2.08
N GLU A 42 -20.67 5.16 1.09
CA GLU A 42 -20.33 4.82 -0.30
C GLU A 42 -19.33 5.81 -0.90
N LYS A 43 -19.56 7.12 -0.69
CA LYS A 43 -18.65 8.16 -1.17
C LYS A 43 -17.26 8.05 -0.52
N ARG A 44 -17.20 7.80 0.79
CA ARG A 44 -15.93 7.54 1.51
C ARG A 44 -15.26 6.29 0.99
N HIS A 45 -16.01 5.21 0.79
CA HIS A 45 -15.47 3.96 0.27
C HIS A 45 -14.89 4.12 -1.14
N GLN A 46 -15.57 4.85 -2.03
CA GLN A 46 -15.04 5.18 -3.36
C GLN A 46 -13.76 6.03 -3.27
N GLN A 47 -13.73 7.00 -2.36
CA GLN A 47 -12.55 7.83 -2.12
C GLN A 47 -11.39 6.98 -1.59
N ASP A 48 -11.63 6.11 -0.61
CA ASP A 48 -10.64 5.22 -0.02
C ASP A 48 -10.09 4.22 -1.05
N ILE A 49 -10.94 3.68 -1.93
CA ILE A 49 -10.50 2.83 -3.06
C ILE A 49 -9.65 3.63 -4.03
N LYS A 50 -10.04 4.87 -4.36
CA LYS A 50 -9.30 5.74 -5.26
C LYS A 50 -7.93 6.10 -4.68
N ASP A 51 -7.89 6.45 -3.40
CA ASP A 51 -6.66 6.78 -2.68
C ASP A 51 -5.78 5.55 -2.48
N ALA A 52 -6.34 4.39 -2.17
CA ALA A 52 -5.61 3.12 -2.12
C ALA A 52 -5.06 2.72 -3.50
N ARG A 53 -5.81 2.98 -4.58
CA ARG A 53 -5.37 2.75 -5.96
C ARG A 53 -4.23 3.69 -6.34
N ASN A 54 -4.34 4.98 -6.00
CA ASN A 54 -3.29 5.97 -6.23
C ASN A 54 -2.02 5.65 -5.42
N ARG A 55 -2.16 5.32 -4.13
CA ARG A 55 -1.04 4.88 -3.27
C ARG A 55 -0.40 3.56 -3.74
N SER A 56 -1.20 2.64 -4.26
CA SER A 56 -0.69 1.39 -4.85
C SER A 56 0.05 1.65 -6.16
N ILE A 57 -0.42 2.59 -6.97
CA ILE A 57 0.25 3.03 -8.19
C ILE A 57 1.65 3.59 -7.89
N ASP A 58 1.85 4.32 -6.79
CA ASP A 58 3.16 4.92 -6.51
C ASP A 58 4.17 3.94 -5.89
N GLY A 59 3.74 3.10 -4.95
CA GLY A 59 4.63 2.16 -4.25
C GLY A 59 4.90 0.86 -5.00
N SER A 60 3.93 0.36 -5.77
CA SER A 60 4.06 -0.92 -6.47
C SER A 60 4.66 -0.77 -7.86
N ARG A 61 4.63 0.42 -8.48
CA ARG A 61 5.17 0.59 -9.84
C ARG A 61 6.69 0.49 -9.89
N ALA A 62 7.45 1.04 -8.96
CA ALA A 62 8.91 0.92 -9.00
C ALA A 62 9.38 -0.55 -8.83
N VAL A 63 8.77 -1.28 -7.89
CA VAL A 63 9.14 -2.67 -7.58
C VAL A 63 8.57 -3.68 -8.59
N ILE A 64 7.32 -3.51 -9.04
CA ILE A 64 6.70 -4.38 -10.06
C ILE A 64 7.28 -4.08 -11.44
N LYS A 65 7.56 -2.81 -11.80
CA LYS A 65 8.24 -2.49 -13.07
C LYS A 65 9.69 -2.96 -13.07
N GLY A 66 10.40 -2.94 -11.94
CA GLY A 66 11.75 -3.51 -11.82
C GLY A 66 11.80 -5.00 -12.18
N LYS A 67 10.91 -5.82 -11.61
CA LYS A 67 10.78 -7.25 -11.95
C LYS A 67 10.27 -7.53 -13.35
N ILE A 68 9.41 -6.66 -13.89
CA ILE A 68 8.86 -6.81 -15.25
C ILE A 68 9.91 -6.42 -16.29
N ALA A 69 10.69 -5.36 -16.08
CA ALA A 69 11.74 -4.93 -16.99
C ALA A 69 12.89 -5.94 -17.10
N GLU A 70 13.29 -6.57 -15.98
CA GLU A 70 14.25 -7.69 -15.96
C GLU A 70 13.83 -8.87 -16.86
N GLN A 71 12.52 -9.10 -16.96
CA GLN A 71 11.96 -10.20 -17.75
C GLN A 71 11.53 -9.78 -19.17
N LEU A 72 11.35 -8.49 -19.43
CA LEU A 72 10.87 -7.98 -20.72
C LEU A 72 11.97 -7.49 -21.66
N ALA A 73 13.14 -7.07 -21.15
CA ALA A 73 14.27 -6.67 -22.00
C ALA A 73 14.66 -7.73 -23.06
N PRO A 74 14.64 -9.05 -22.77
CA PRO A 74 14.95 -10.08 -23.76
C PRO A 74 13.89 -10.26 -24.86
N VAL A 75 12.66 -9.79 -24.65
CA VAL A 75 11.51 -10.03 -25.53
C VAL A 75 11.25 -8.86 -26.48
N LEU A 76 11.97 -7.74 -26.29
CA LEU A 76 11.86 -6.57 -27.16
C LEU A 76 12.56 -6.83 -28.51
N PRO A 77 11.86 -6.71 -29.65
CA PRO A 77 12.48 -6.86 -30.96
C PRO A 77 13.58 -5.80 -31.13
N ASN A 78 14.78 -6.24 -31.55
CA ASN A 78 15.99 -5.43 -31.76
C ASN A 78 16.70 -4.92 -30.49
N PHE A 79 16.53 -5.55 -29.32
CA PHE A 79 17.37 -5.25 -28.16
C PHE A 79 18.80 -5.76 -28.40
N LYS A 80 19.76 -4.85 -28.64
CA LYS A 80 21.14 -5.18 -29.05
C LYS A 80 22.10 -5.45 -27.90
N TYR A 81 21.64 -5.29 -26.65
CA TYR A 81 22.50 -5.27 -25.47
C TYR A 81 22.25 -6.47 -24.58
N LEU A 82 23.23 -6.80 -23.74
CA LEU A 82 23.09 -7.88 -22.78
C LEU A 82 22.08 -7.48 -21.68
N PRO A 83 21.06 -8.30 -21.36
CA PRO A 83 20.08 -7.95 -20.34
C PRO A 83 20.68 -7.71 -18.95
N SER A 84 21.78 -8.39 -18.60
CA SER A 84 22.49 -8.19 -17.33
C SER A 84 23.19 -6.83 -17.20
N ASP A 85 23.44 -6.15 -18.33
CA ASP A 85 24.06 -4.82 -18.40
C ASP A 85 23.00 -3.70 -18.41
N ALA A 86 21.72 -4.03 -18.57
CA ALA A 86 20.63 -3.06 -18.55
C ALA A 86 20.08 -2.84 -17.13
N ARG A 87 19.82 -1.59 -16.76
CA ARG A 87 19.15 -1.19 -15.52
C ARG A 87 17.92 -0.38 -15.85
N PHE A 88 16.77 -0.82 -15.38
CA PHE A 88 15.51 -0.11 -15.56
C PHE A 88 15.36 1.03 -14.55
N ILE A 89 14.99 2.21 -15.03
CA ILE A 89 14.71 3.43 -14.26
C ILE A 89 13.22 3.79 -14.37
N GLY A 90 12.66 3.75 -15.58
CA GLY A 90 11.25 4.04 -15.87
C GLY A 90 10.97 5.52 -16.17
N ASP A 91 10.85 6.35 -15.14
CA ASP A 91 10.57 7.80 -15.30
C ASP A 91 11.81 8.62 -14.90
N PRO A 92 12.28 9.58 -15.71
CA PRO A 92 11.74 10.06 -16.99
C PRO A 92 12.17 9.26 -18.25
N ILE A 93 13.03 8.24 -18.09
CA ILE A 93 13.57 7.38 -19.16
C ILE A 93 13.56 5.92 -18.70
N ASP A 94 13.29 4.98 -19.60
CA ASP A 94 13.12 3.57 -19.26
C ASP A 94 14.39 2.86 -18.77
N TYR A 95 15.52 2.95 -19.48
CA TYR A 95 16.73 2.18 -19.17
C TYR A 95 18.03 3.01 -19.19
N ILE A 96 18.99 2.58 -18.37
CA ILE A 96 20.42 2.89 -18.50
C ILE A 96 21.14 1.56 -18.74
N ILE A 97 21.95 1.48 -19.80
CA ILE A 97 22.67 0.27 -20.18
C ILE A 97 24.16 0.54 -20.03
N PHE A 98 24.84 -0.34 -19.30
CA PHE A 98 26.28 -0.32 -19.09
C PHE A 98 26.93 -1.35 -20.02
N ASN A 99 26.92 -1.07 -21.32
CA ASN A 99 27.38 -2.01 -22.34
C ASN A 99 28.86 -2.36 -22.11
N GLY A 100 29.17 -3.64 -21.88
CA GLY A 100 30.52 -4.11 -21.55
C GLY A 100 30.78 -4.30 -20.05
N TYR A 101 29.85 -3.93 -19.16
CA TYR A 101 30.01 -4.06 -17.71
C TYR A 101 30.20 -5.51 -17.25
N THR A 102 29.41 -6.45 -17.78
CA THR A 102 29.55 -7.87 -17.43
C THR A 102 30.94 -8.40 -17.81
N GLN A 103 31.47 -8.03 -18.98
CA GLN A 103 32.80 -8.46 -19.45
C GLN A 103 33.92 -7.87 -18.59
N LEU A 104 33.79 -6.59 -18.19
CA LEU A 104 34.69 -5.94 -17.24
C LEU A 104 34.70 -6.63 -15.88
N LYS A 105 33.53 -6.94 -15.34
CA LYS A 105 33.40 -7.64 -14.05
C LYS A 105 34.07 -9.02 -14.07
N ASP A 106 34.01 -9.71 -15.21
CA ASP A 106 34.60 -11.03 -15.40
C ASP A 106 36.09 -10.97 -15.84
N ASN A 107 36.72 -9.79 -15.80
CA ASN A 107 38.12 -9.53 -16.22
C ASN A 107 38.43 -9.96 -17.67
N SER A 108 37.41 -9.98 -18.53
CA SER A 108 37.52 -10.41 -19.93
C SER A 108 37.42 -9.25 -20.93
N GLY A 109 37.05 -8.06 -20.47
CA GLY A 109 36.94 -6.84 -21.27
C GLY A 109 37.85 -5.71 -20.77
N SER A 110 37.98 -4.65 -21.58
CA SER A 110 38.75 -3.45 -21.26
C SER A 110 37.84 -2.30 -20.83
N GLU A 111 38.36 -1.37 -20.01
CA GLU A 111 37.63 -0.16 -19.62
C GLU A 111 37.26 0.72 -20.82
N SER A 112 38.04 0.62 -21.91
CA SER A 112 37.78 1.30 -23.18
C SER A 112 36.47 0.87 -23.85
N ASP A 113 35.96 -0.30 -23.50
CA ASP A 113 34.81 -0.92 -24.15
C ASP A 113 33.50 -0.60 -23.41
N LEU A 114 33.59 0.07 -22.25
CA LEU A 114 32.43 0.45 -21.44
C LEU A 114 31.72 1.66 -22.04
N GLU A 115 30.48 1.46 -22.45
CA GLU A 115 29.61 2.52 -22.96
C GLU A 115 28.35 2.64 -22.10
N ILE A 116 28.01 3.87 -21.70
CA ILE A 116 26.77 4.16 -20.98
C ILE A 116 25.71 4.65 -21.97
N ILE A 117 24.61 3.92 -22.08
CA ILE A 117 23.56 4.17 -23.07
C ILE A 117 22.25 4.44 -22.33
N ILE A 118 21.68 5.62 -22.56
CA ILE A 118 20.37 6.00 -22.02
C ILE A 118 19.32 5.65 -23.07
N LEU A 119 18.43 4.72 -22.75
CA LEU A 119 17.47 4.14 -23.69
C LEU A 119 16.03 4.33 -23.21
N ASP A 120 15.18 4.86 -24.09
CA ASP A 120 13.74 4.95 -23.90
C ASP A 120 13.04 4.00 -24.90
N VAL A 121 12.11 3.17 -24.42
CA VAL A 121 11.44 2.17 -25.26
C VAL A 121 10.09 2.71 -25.71
N LYS A 122 9.97 2.94 -27.02
CA LYS A 122 8.71 3.31 -27.67
C LYS A 122 8.16 2.15 -28.51
N THR A 123 6.85 1.91 -28.42
CA THR A 123 6.16 0.92 -29.26
C THR A 123 5.38 1.63 -30.37
N GLY A 124 5.44 1.11 -31.61
CA GLY A 124 4.69 1.64 -32.74
C GLY A 124 5.11 3.07 -33.12
N ASN A 125 4.14 3.96 -33.31
CA ASN A 125 4.36 5.36 -33.72
C ASN A 125 4.55 6.33 -32.54
N ALA A 126 4.89 5.82 -31.35
CA ALA A 126 5.05 6.67 -30.18
C ALA A 126 6.33 7.52 -30.28
N SER A 127 6.18 8.84 -30.11
CA SER A 127 7.29 9.80 -30.11
C SER A 127 7.77 10.11 -28.69
N LEU A 128 9.00 10.63 -28.58
CA LEU A 128 9.54 11.11 -27.31
C LEU A 128 8.71 12.28 -26.77
N SER A 129 8.42 12.26 -25.47
CA SER A 129 7.78 13.40 -24.80
C SER A 129 8.69 14.63 -24.78
N GLN A 130 8.13 15.82 -24.54
CA GLN A 130 8.93 17.06 -24.47
C GLN A 130 10.07 16.97 -23.44
N LEU A 131 9.82 16.32 -22.29
CA LEU A 131 10.84 16.09 -21.26
C LEU A 131 11.93 15.14 -21.75
N GLN A 132 11.55 14.03 -22.38
CA GLN A 132 12.49 13.04 -22.93
C GLN A 132 13.34 13.62 -24.07
N GLN A 133 12.75 14.47 -24.91
CA GLN A 133 13.48 15.23 -25.93
C GLN A 133 14.49 16.20 -25.30
N ALA A 134 14.14 16.87 -24.20
CA ALA A 134 15.06 17.76 -23.50
C ALA A 134 16.25 16.98 -22.91
N ILE A 135 16.00 15.80 -22.36
CA ILE A 135 17.03 14.88 -21.87
C ILE A 135 17.96 14.45 -23.01
N ALA A 136 17.39 13.99 -24.13
CA ALA A 136 18.17 13.60 -25.32
C ALA A 136 19.05 14.76 -25.83
N LYS A 137 18.52 15.98 -25.87
CA LYS A 137 19.31 17.17 -26.23
C LYS A 137 20.43 17.45 -25.23
N ALA A 138 20.20 17.29 -23.93
CA ALA A 138 21.23 17.47 -22.91
C ALA A 138 22.36 16.45 -23.07
N ILE A 139 22.03 15.18 -23.32
CA ILE A 139 22.98 14.11 -23.56
C ILE A 139 23.81 14.39 -24.82
N ASN A 140 23.16 14.70 -25.95
CA ASN A 140 23.86 15.01 -27.21
C ASN A 140 24.74 16.26 -27.12
N ALA A 141 24.41 17.19 -26.21
CA ALA A 141 25.23 18.35 -25.90
C ALA A 141 26.35 18.07 -24.88
N GLY A 142 26.55 16.81 -24.47
CA GLY A 142 27.57 16.42 -23.50
C GLY A 142 27.30 16.89 -22.07
N LYS A 143 26.06 17.28 -21.74
CA LYS A 143 25.68 17.75 -20.39
C LYS A 143 25.43 16.59 -19.43
N VAL A 144 26.37 15.65 -19.37
CA VAL A 144 26.34 14.46 -18.51
C VAL A 144 27.61 14.48 -17.66
N ARG A 145 27.47 14.27 -16.35
CA ARG A 145 28.60 14.23 -15.41
C ARG A 145 28.47 13.02 -14.49
N PHE A 146 29.59 12.36 -14.23
CA PHE A 146 29.70 11.37 -13.17
C PHE A 146 30.16 12.08 -11.89
N GLU A 147 29.37 11.97 -10.81
CA GLU A 147 29.64 12.63 -9.54
C GLU A 147 29.62 11.59 -8.41
N VAL A 148 30.69 11.55 -7.62
CA VAL A 148 30.81 10.66 -6.47
C VAL A 148 30.63 11.50 -5.22
N ILE A 149 29.42 11.44 -4.66
CA ILE A 149 29.18 11.95 -3.32
C ILE A 149 29.59 10.82 -2.37
N ARG A 150 30.62 11.08 -1.56
CA ARG A 150 30.92 10.29 -0.37
C ARG A 150 30.30 11.08 0.78
N PRO A 151 29.12 10.71 1.30
CA PRO A 151 28.67 11.26 2.55
C PRO A 151 29.73 10.81 3.55
N ASP A 152 30.61 11.72 3.98
CA ASP A 152 31.61 11.43 5.00
C ASP A 152 30.95 10.65 6.11
N ALA A 153 31.58 9.54 6.51
CA ALA A 153 31.10 8.58 7.50
C ALA A 153 30.20 9.30 8.50
N TYR A 154 28.87 9.16 8.30
CA TYR A 154 27.89 9.94 9.04
C TYR A 154 28.28 9.85 10.51
N ASP A 155 28.67 10.99 11.08
CA ASP A 155 28.91 11.11 12.50
C ASP A 155 27.59 10.67 13.15
N GLN A 156 27.54 9.42 13.65
CA GLN A 156 26.30 8.82 14.13
C GLN A 156 25.66 9.65 15.25
N ASN A 157 26.46 10.53 15.86
CA ASN A 157 26.05 11.54 16.83
C ASN A 157 25.18 12.64 16.22
N GLN A 158 25.43 13.11 15.00
CA GLN A 158 24.61 14.17 14.36
C GLN A 158 23.30 13.64 13.76
N LEU A 159 23.29 12.37 13.30
CA LEU A 159 22.05 11.69 12.96
C LEU A 159 21.17 11.48 14.20
N ASN A 160 21.74 11.34 15.40
CA ASN A 160 20.93 11.25 16.63
C ASN A 160 20.28 12.59 16.97
N ASP A 161 20.96 13.72 16.78
CA ASP A 161 20.40 15.04 17.08
C ASP A 161 19.35 15.48 16.03
N GLN A 162 19.57 15.19 14.75
CA GLN A 162 18.59 15.50 13.71
C GLN A 162 17.46 14.46 13.61
N ASN A 163 17.69 13.16 13.85
CA ASN A 163 16.60 12.19 14.00
C ASN A 163 15.84 12.37 15.33
N GLN A 164 16.37 13.10 16.32
CA GLN A 164 15.59 13.54 17.48
C GLN A 164 14.65 14.71 17.12
N GLN A 165 15.06 15.60 16.22
CA GLN A 165 14.24 16.75 15.80
C GLN A 165 13.29 16.47 14.63
N LEU A 166 13.62 15.51 13.75
CA LEU A 166 12.84 15.14 12.56
C LEU A 166 12.22 13.74 12.67
N GLN A 167 11.79 13.31 13.87
CA GLN A 167 10.81 12.23 13.92
C GLN A 167 9.50 12.76 13.33
N PRO A 168 8.96 12.20 12.23
CA PRO A 168 7.54 12.33 11.97
C PRO A 168 6.82 11.81 13.21
N SER A 169 5.89 12.59 13.74
CA SER A 169 5.09 12.25 14.91
C SER A 169 4.21 11.02 14.61
N PHE A 170 4.82 9.84 14.67
CA PHE A 170 4.09 8.62 14.92
C PHE A 170 3.43 8.75 16.29
N PRO A 171 2.18 8.30 16.45
CA PRO A 171 1.46 8.46 17.70
C PRO A 171 2.27 7.83 18.84
N PRO A 172 2.32 8.46 20.03
CA PRO A 172 3.26 8.10 21.09
C PRO A 172 3.03 6.67 21.58
N GLN A 173 4.04 6.12 22.28
CA GLN A 173 4.11 4.82 22.99
C GLN A 173 2.78 4.28 23.57
N LYS A 174 1.82 5.18 23.85
CA LYS A 174 0.41 4.91 24.15
C LYS A 174 -0.25 3.88 23.20
N TYR A 175 0.03 3.92 21.89
CA TYR A 175 -0.58 3.01 20.90
C TYR A 175 -0.28 1.53 21.16
N ILE A 176 0.98 1.20 21.49
CA ILE A 176 1.37 -0.18 21.83
C ILE A 176 0.82 -0.57 23.20
N THR A 177 0.77 0.36 24.17
CA THR A 177 0.19 0.06 25.49
C THR A 177 -1.31 -0.25 25.42
N ASP A 178 -2.07 0.43 24.56
CA ASP A 178 -3.51 0.18 24.40
C ASP A 178 -3.82 -1.11 23.63
N ILE A 179 -2.94 -1.51 22.70
CA ILE A 179 -3.02 -2.82 22.04
C ILE A 179 -2.63 -3.95 23.01
N ARG A 180 -1.60 -3.74 23.84
CA ARG A 180 -1.20 -4.70 24.88
C ARG A 180 -2.24 -4.85 26.01
N LYS A 181 -3.09 -3.86 26.25
CA LYS A 181 -4.27 -4.00 27.15
C LYS A 181 -5.26 -5.06 26.67
N LYS A 182 -5.44 -5.22 25.36
CA LYS A 182 -6.38 -6.20 24.75
C LYS A 182 -5.69 -7.50 24.33
N HIS A 183 -4.41 -7.43 23.96
CA HIS A 183 -3.59 -8.56 23.53
C HIS A 183 -2.21 -8.45 24.18
N PRO A 184 -2.03 -9.00 25.40
CA PRO A 184 -0.81 -8.82 26.21
C PRO A 184 0.49 -9.09 25.45
N ARG A 185 0.47 -10.07 24.54
CA ARG A 185 1.64 -10.55 23.79
C ARG A 185 1.76 -10.01 22.36
N ALA A 186 1.02 -8.92 22.06
CA ALA A 186 1.09 -8.29 20.75
C ALA A 186 2.49 -7.74 20.44
N TYR A 187 2.99 -8.04 19.24
CA TYR A 187 4.32 -7.67 18.73
C TYR A 187 5.50 -8.31 19.47
N GLU A 188 5.27 -9.32 20.32
CA GLU A 188 6.36 -10.17 20.82
C GLU A 188 6.96 -11.01 19.68
N ALA A 189 8.27 -11.27 19.76
CA ALA A 189 8.92 -12.20 18.85
C ALA A 189 8.28 -13.61 18.97
N TRP A 190 8.21 -14.33 17.87
CA TRP A 190 7.75 -15.71 17.85
C TRP A 190 8.91 -16.63 18.22
N THR A 191 8.69 -17.50 19.20
CA THR A 191 9.62 -18.58 19.56
C THR A 191 9.35 -19.84 18.74
N LYS A 192 10.30 -20.78 18.72
CA LYS A 192 10.15 -22.02 17.94
C LYS A 192 9.05 -22.92 18.52
N GLU A 193 8.93 -22.92 19.85
CA GLU A 193 7.93 -23.68 20.60
C GLU A 193 6.52 -23.14 20.32
N GLU A 194 6.38 -21.83 20.15
CA GLU A 194 5.12 -21.19 19.75
C GLU A 194 4.73 -21.53 18.32
N ASP A 195 5.69 -21.62 17.39
CA ASP A 195 5.41 -22.04 16.02
C ASP A 195 4.93 -23.49 15.98
N GLU A 196 5.58 -24.39 16.71
CA GLU A 196 5.18 -25.80 16.80
C GLU A 196 3.77 -25.94 17.41
N LYS A 197 3.47 -25.17 18.46
CA LYS A 197 2.13 -25.13 19.06
C LYS A 197 1.10 -24.55 18.08
N LEU A 198 1.46 -23.53 17.30
CA LEU A 198 0.57 -22.90 16.32
C LEU A 198 0.24 -23.86 15.16
N ILE A 199 1.26 -24.58 14.67
CA ILE A 199 1.11 -25.59 13.62
C ILE A 199 0.19 -26.72 14.07
N ARG A 200 0.41 -27.25 15.28
CA ARG A 200 -0.41 -28.33 15.86
C ARG A 200 -1.88 -27.93 15.98
N LEU A 201 -2.16 -26.79 16.63
CA LEU A 201 -3.55 -26.34 16.84
C LEU A 201 -4.27 -25.99 15.53
N TYR A 202 -3.56 -25.45 14.54
CA TYR A 202 -4.16 -25.20 13.23
C TYR A 202 -4.49 -26.50 12.48
N ARG A 203 -3.62 -27.52 12.58
CA ARG A 203 -3.88 -28.86 12.00
C ARG A 203 -5.01 -29.61 12.69
N GLU A 204 -5.22 -29.37 13.98
CA GLU A 204 -6.37 -29.86 14.75
C GLU A 204 -7.70 -29.16 14.37
N GLY A 205 -7.65 -28.19 13.44
CA GLY A 205 -8.83 -27.58 12.83
C GLY A 205 -9.25 -26.24 13.47
N LEU A 206 -8.46 -25.68 14.39
CA LEU A 206 -8.76 -24.39 14.99
C LEU A 206 -8.63 -23.26 13.97
N LYS A 207 -9.64 -22.40 13.92
CA LYS A 207 -9.68 -21.25 13.00
C LYS A 207 -8.78 -20.12 13.52
N PRO A 208 -8.26 -19.24 12.64
CA PRO A 208 -7.37 -18.13 13.03
C PRO A 208 -7.92 -17.21 14.15
N ASN A 209 -9.25 -17.10 14.28
CA ASN A 209 -9.88 -16.35 15.37
C ASN A 209 -9.65 -17.01 16.74
N GLN A 210 -9.75 -18.34 16.82
CA GLN A 210 -9.56 -19.11 18.05
C GLN A 210 -8.08 -19.13 18.45
N LEU A 211 -7.19 -19.27 17.46
CA LEU A 211 -5.75 -19.17 17.66
C LEU A 211 -5.32 -17.78 18.17
N ALA A 212 -5.98 -16.70 17.73
CA ALA A 212 -5.70 -15.35 18.24
C ALA A 212 -5.99 -15.22 19.73
N ILE A 213 -7.04 -15.88 20.22
CA ILE A 213 -7.40 -15.92 21.65
C ILE A 213 -6.35 -16.72 22.43
N GLU A 214 -6.03 -17.93 21.95
CA GLU A 214 -5.09 -18.85 22.61
C GLU A 214 -3.67 -18.26 22.74
N PHE A 215 -3.16 -17.64 21.67
CA PHE A 215 -1.84 -17.02 21.68
C PHE A 215 -1.84 -15.61 22.26
N GLN A 216 -3.01 -15.10 22.64
CA GLN A 216 -3.20 -13.73 23.14
C GLN A 216 -2.58 -12.66 22.22
N ARG A 217 -2.62 -12.93 20.90
CA ARG A 217 -2.03 -12.12 19.84
C ARG A 217 -3.13 -11.70 18.87
N GLN A 218 -2.89 -10.63 18.11
CA GLN A 218 -3.83 -10.20 17.09
C GLN A 218 -3.96 -11.23 15.97
N ILE A 219 -5.16 -11.37 15.42
CA ILE A 219 -5.45 -12.28 14.30
C ILE A 219 -4.58 -12.02 13.06
N GLY A 220 -4.24 -10.76 12.79
CA GLY A 220 -3.33 -10.39 11.71
C GLY A 220 -1.94 -11.00 11.90
N GLY A 221 -1.45 -11.03 13.14
CA GLY A 221 -0.19 -11.67 13.52
C GLY A 221 -0.23 -13.19 13.35
N ILE A 222 -1.35 -13.83 13.74
CA ILE A 222 -1.56 -15.27 13.53
C ILE A 222 -1.56 -15.62 12.04
N ARG A 223 -2.35 -14.91 11.22
CA ARG A 223 -2.45 -15.16 9.78
C ARG A 223 -1.11 -14.95 9.08
N SER A 224 -0.40 -13.88 9.42
CA SER A 224 0.94 -13.60 8.89
C SER A 224 1.90 -14.74 9.23
N ARG A 225 1.83 -15.28 10.45
CA ARG A 225 2.70 -16.38 10.88
C ARG A 225 2.35 -17.70 10.20
N LEU A 226 1.06 -18.06 10.11
CA LEU A 226 0.60 -19.27 9.41
C LEU A 226 1.01 -19.27 7.93
N LYS A 227 0.92 -18.12 7.25
CA LYS A 227 1.41 -17.94 5.87
C LYS A 227 2.93 -18.15 5.77
N LYS A 228 3.69 -17.64 6.75
CA LYS A 228 5.15 -17.82 6.80
C LYS A 228 5.56 -19.28 7.06
N LEU A 229 4.73 -20.02 7.79
CA LEU A 229 4.91 -21.46 8.07
C LEU A 229 4.31 -22.36 6.97
N GLY A 230 3.77 -21.79 5.89
CA GLY A 230 3.27 -22.53 4.72
C GLY A 230 1.97 -23.30 4.94
N LEU A 231 1.18 -22.94 5.96
CA LEU A 231 -0.08 -23.61 6.31
C LEU A 231 -1.32 -22.95 5.69
N LEU A 232 -1.15 -21.81 5.01
CA LEU A 232 -2.21 -20.94 4.52
C LEU A 232 -1.79 -20.26 3.20
#